data_AF-A0A250ID76-F1
#
_entry.id   AF-A0A250ID76-F1
#
_cell.length_a   1.000
_cell.length_b   1.000
_cell.length_c   1.000
_cell.angle_alpha   90.00
_cell.angle_beta   90.00
_cell.angle_gamma   90.00
#
_symmetry.space_group_name_H-M   'P 1'
#
loop_
_entity.id
_entity.type
_entity.pdbx_description
1 polymer ?
#
loop_
_entity_poly.entity_id
_entity_poly.type
_entity_poly.pdbx_seq_one_letter_code
_entity_poly.pdbx_strand_id
1 'polypeptide(L)'
;MGSGGHKKRWRRSALLMVLGLGLGAALAVGAVSLYVEWRYVDRILPRAQAPQAPVALVYGAGLAPGGKPSPVLAQRLDAALALYHSGTVGMLLLSGDNSDRFHDETRAMVRYVRERGVPSEAIQEDTAGLSTYDSSVRARTVFGVREALLVTQRFHLTRALYIANSVGIDAWGVAADEGRPTTRRYALRETLSRVLALLMVWAGAEPQYPSGAPPPR
;
A
#
# COMPACT_ATOMS: atom_id res chain seq x y z
N MET A 1 22.76 -14.10 56.42
CA MET A 1 22.52 -14.67 55.07
C MET A 1 21.04 -14.56 54.73
N GLY A 2 20.62 -13.76 53.73
CA GLY A 2 19.19 -13.60 53.41
C GLY A 2 18.85 -12.72 52.19
N SER A 3 19.78 -11.88 51.72
CA SER A 3 19.54 -10.93 50.62
C SER A 3 19.40 -11.59 49.23
N GLY A 4 20.00 -12.76 49.00
CA GLY A 4 20.07 -13.38 47.66
C GLY A 4 18.74 -13.94 47.14
N GLY A 5 17.89 -14.46 48.03
CA GLY A 5 16.61 -15.07 47.65
C GLY A 5 15.57 -14.05 47.19
N HIS A 6 15.50 -12.89 47.85
CA HIS A 6 14.61 -11.80 47.48
C HIS A 6 14.99 -11.16 46.14
N LYS A 7 16.29 -10.91 45.92
CA LYS A 7 16.81 -10.41 44.63
C LYS A 7 16.54 -11.39 43.48
N LYS A 8 16.67 -12.71 43.72
CA LYS A 8 16.39 -13.74 42.70
C LYS A 8 14.90 -13.87 42.38
N ARG A 9 14.00 -13.74 43.37
CA ARG A 9 12.54 -13.72 43.18
C ARG A 9 12.09 -12.48 42.42
N TRP A 10 12.59 -11.30 42.79
CA TRP A 10 12.28 -10.04 42.11
C TRP A 10 12.72 -10.05 40.63
N ARG A 11 13.94 -10.52 40.34
CA ARG A 11 14.43 -10.66 38.95
C ARG A 11 13.57 -11.60 38.11
N ARG A 12 13.08 -12.70 38.70
CA ARG A 12 12.17 -13.65 38.02
C ARG A 12 10.80 -13.03 37.75
N SER A 13 10.20 -12.36 38.74
CA SER A 13 8.92 -11.66 38.56
C SER A 13 9.03 -10.53 37.53
N ALA A 14 10.11 -9.76 37.55
CA ALA A 14 10.39 -8.73 36.55
C ALA A 14 10.52 -9.32 35.14
N LEU A 15 11.26 -10.42 34.98
CA LEU A 15 11.38 -11.12 33.69
C LEU A 15 10.01 -11.62 33.19
N LEU A 16 9.21 -12.25 34.05
CA LEU A 16 7.87 -12.72 33.67
C LEU A 16 6.93 -11.58 33.27
N MET A 17 7.01 -10.43 33.96
CA MET A 17 6.25 -9.23 33.58
C MET A 17 6.69 -8.71 32.21
N VAL A 18 8.00 -8.61 31.94
CA VAL A 18 8.53 -8.19 30.63
C VAL A 18 8.09 -9.15 29.52
N LEU A 19 8.17 -10.46 29.76
CA LEU A 19 7.70 -11.47 28.80
C LEU A 19 6.18 -11.38 28.57
N GLY A 20 5.41 -11.16 29.63
CA GLY A 20 3.96 -10.98 29.56
C GLY A 20 3.57 -9.75 28.76
N LEU A 21 4.23 -8.61 28.98
CA LEU A 21 4.03 -7.38 28.21
C LEU A 21 4.42 -7.58 26.74
N GLY A 22 5.54 -8.25 26.48
CA GLY A 22 5.97 -8.58 25.12
C GLY A 22 4.97 -9.46 24.38
N LEU A 23 4.43 -10.49 25.04
CA LEU A 23 3.39 -11.34 24.49
C LEU A 23 2.08 -10.55 24.24
N GLY A 24 1.67 -9.72 25.20
CA GLY A 24 0.48 -8.87 25.05
C GLY A 24 0.59 -7.93 23.84
N ALA A 25 1.74 -7.28 23.66
CA ALA A 25 2.00 -6.43 22.49
C ALA A 25 1.97 -7.22 21.17
N ALA A 26 2.57 -8.42 21.14
CA ALA A 26 2.55 -9.27 19.96
C ALA A 26 1.13 -9.73 19.59
N LEU A 27 0.31 -10.08 20.58
CA LEU A 27 -1.10 -10.43 20.38
C LEU A 27 -1.92 -9.25 19.86
N ALA A 28 -1.70 -8.04 20.39
CA ALA A 28 -2.37 -6.83 19.93
C ALA A 28 -2.02 -6.52 18.46
N VAL A 29 -0.74 -6.62 18.08
CA VAL A 29 -0.27 -6.48 16.69
C VAL A 29 -0.95 -7.50 15.78
N GLY A 30 -1.00 -8.76 16.21
CA GLY A 30 -1.68 -9.83 15.49
C GLY A 30 -3.17 -9.55 15.30
N ALA A 31 -3.86 -9.14 16.37
CA ALA A 31 -5.29 -8.83 16.35
C ALA A 31 -5.64 -7.68 15.40
N VAL A 32 -4.86 -6.58 15.42
CA VAL A 32 -5.05 -5.45 14.49
C VAL A 32 -4.85 -5.88 13.04
N SER A 33 -3.79 -6.64 12.76
CA SER A 33 -3.55 -7.15 11.40
C SER A 33 -4.68 -8.05 10.92
N LEU A 34 -5.16 -8.96 11.77
CA LEU A 34 -6.28 -9.85 11.45
C LEU A 34 -7.59 -9.07 11.26
N TYR A 35 -7.84 -8.03 12.07
CA TYR A 35 -8.99 -7.16 11.90
C TYR A 35 -8.99 -6.46 10.53
N VAL A 36 -7.86 -5.85 10.14
CA VAL A 36 -7.74 -5.20 8.83
C VAL A 36 -7.93 -6.21 7.70
N GLU A 37 -7.34 -7.39 7.84
CA GLU A 37 -7.48 -8.45 6.83
C GLU A 37 -8.93 -8.92 6.69
N TRP A 38 -9.58 -9.27 7.80
CA TRP A 38 -10.99 -9.67 7.84
C TRP A 38 -11.92 -8.58 7.28
N ARG A 39 -11.66 -7.31 7.60
CA ARG A 39 -12.51 -6.18 7.16
C ARG A 39 -12.47 -5.92 5.65
N TYR A 40 -11.39 -6.30 4.96
CA TYR A 40 -11.14 -5.92 3.58
C TYR A 40 -10.90 -7.10 2.61
N VAL A 41 -10.81 -8.34 3.09
CA VAL A 41 -10.59 -9.50 2.22
C VAL A 41 -11.69 -9.64 1.16
N ASP A 42 -12.94 -9.36 1.51
CA ASP A 42 -14.10 -9.44 0.61
C ASP A 42 -14.17 -8.28 -0.40
N ARG A 43 -13.31 -7.26 -0.23
CA ARG A 43 -13.15 -6.15 -1.19
C ARG A 43 -12.02 -6.41 -2.19
N ILE A 44 -11.41 -7.60 -2.17
CA ILE A 44 -10.37 -8.00 -3.12
C ILE A 44 -10.98 -8.96 -4.13
N LEU A 45 -11.15 -8.50 -5.36
CA LEU A 45 -11.79 -9.27 -6.42
C LEU A 45 -10.80 -9.63 -7.53
N PRO A 46 -11.01 -10.79 -8.21
CA PRO A 46 -10.36 -11.06 -9.47
C PRO A 46 -10.67 -9.95 -10.49
N ARG A 47 -9.73 -9.64 -11.38
CA ARG A 47 -9.90 -8.62 -12.43
C ARG A 47 -11.21 -8.75 -13.22
N ALA A 48 -11.63 -9.98 -13.52
CA ALA A 48 -12.83 -10.26 -14.30
C ALA A 48 -14.14 -9.96 -13.56
N GLN A 49 -14.07 -9.78 -12.23
CA GLN A 49 -15.20 -9.48 -11.36
C GLN A 49 -15.06 -8.09 -10.72
N ALA A 50 -14.01 -7.33 -11.07
CA ALA A 50 -13.80 -6.00 -10.51
C ALA A 50 -14.97 -5.08 -10.91
N PRO A 51 -15.53 -4.31 -9.96
CA PRO A 51 -16.58 -3.36 -10.28
C PRO A 51 -16.05 -2.28 -11.22
N GLN A 52 -16.95 -1.70 -12.00
CA GLN A 52 -16.67 -0.48 -12.74
C GLN A 52 -16.24 0.61 -11.76
N ALA A 53 -15.18 1.35 -12.11
CA ALA A 53 -14.73 2.50 -11.32
C ALA A 53 -14.15 3.57 -12.26
N PRO A 54 -14.15 4.85 -11.88
CA PRO A 54 -13.61 5.90 -12.75
C PRO A 54 -12.10 5.76 -12.97
N VAL A 55 -11.35 5.26 -11.97
CA VAL A 55 -9.89 5.22 -12.00
C VAL A 55 -9.32 3.93 -11.41
N ALA A 56 -8.25 3.43 -12.02
CA ALA A 56 -7.33 2.49 -11.37
C ALA A 56 -6.16 3.27 -10.74
N LEU A 57 -6.02 3.19 -9.41
CA LEU A 57 -4.85 3.68 -8.69
C LEU A 57 -3.78 2.59 -8.68
N VAL A 58 -2.71 2.81 -9.44
CA VAL A 58 -1.60 1.87 -9.61
C VAL A 58 -0.42 2.32 -8.76
N TYR A 59 -0.07 1.52 -7.76
CA TYR A 59 1.05 1.82 -6.84
C TYR A 59 2.40 1.43 -7.44
N GLY A 60 3.44 2.22 -7.18
CA GLY A 60 4.84 1.94 -7.53
C GLY A 60 5.45 0.71 -6.82
N ALA A 61 6.41 0.05 -7.48
CA ALA A 61 7.10 -1.15 -7.00
C ALA A 61 8.60 -1.21 -7.41
N GLY A 62 9.18 -0.07 -7.71
CA GLY A 62 10.59 0.11 -8.10
C GLY A 62 10.88 -0.24 -9.55
N LEU A 63 12.04 0.24 -10.01
CA LEU A 63 12.60 -0.03 -11.33
C LEU A 63 13.64 -1.15 -11.29
N ALA A 64 13.70 -1.93 -12.37
CA ALA A 64 14.81 -2.81 -12.68
C ALA A 64 16.01 -2.01 -13.24
N PRO A 65 17.22 -2.60 -13.26
CA PRO A 65 18.37 -1.99 -13.94
C PRO A 65 18.03 -1.53 -15.36
N GLY A 66 18.47 -0.32 -15.71
CA GLY A 66 18.16 0.31 -17.00
C GLY A 66 16.83 1.07 -17.04
N GLY A 67 16.20 1.36 -15.90
CA GLY A 67 15.04 2.26 -15.82
C GLY A 67 13.74 1.68 -16.39
N LYS A 68 13.65 0.35 -16.46
CA LYS A 68 12.43 -0.38 -16.84
C LYS A 68 11.62 -0.73 -15.60
N PRO A 69 10.29 -0.86 -15.69
CA PRO A 69 9.50 -1.39 -14.58
C PRO A 69 10.09 -2.70 -14.05
N SER A 70 10.20 -2.84 -12.73
CA SER A 70 10.55 -4.12 -12.13
C SER A 70 9.52 -5.20 -12.51
N PRO A 71 9.84 -6.50 -12.40
CA PRO A 71 8.84 -7.54 -12.68
C PRO A 71 7.56 -7.40 -11.85
N VAL A 72 7.67 -6.86 -10.63
CA VAL A 72 6.53 -6.58 -9.74
C VAL A 72 5.74 -5.37 -10.23
N LEU A 73 6.41 -4.31 -10.68
CA LEU A 73 5.76 -3.12 -11.23
C LEU A 73 5.08 -3.43 -12.57
N ALA A 74 5.74 -4.19 -13.45
CA ALA A 74 5.18 -4.65 -14.71
C ALA A 74 3.86 -5.42 -14.51
N GLN A 75 3.80 -6.35 -13.54
CA GLN A 75 2.54 -7.05 -13.19
C GLN A 75 1.42 -6.08 -12.81
N ARG A 76 1.71 -5.02 -12.05
CA ARG A 76 0.70 -4.01 -11.68
C ARG A 76 0.23 -3.23 -12.90
N LEU A 77 1.15 -2.86 -13.78
CA LEU A 77 0.84 -2.14 -15.01
C LEU A 77 0.03 -3.02 -15.98
N ASP A 78 0.37 -4.31 -16.10
CA ASP A 78 -0.37 -5.28 -16.91
C ASP A 78 -1.79 -5.49 -16.39
N ALA A 79 -1.97 -5.56 -15.07
CA ALA A 79 -3.30 -5.61 -14.45
C ALA A 79 -4.10 -4.33 -14.71
N ALA A 80 -3.47 -3.16 -14.61
CA ALA A 80 -4.11 -1.87 -14.89
C ALA A 80 -4.52 -1.73 -16.37
N LEU A 81 -3.66 -2.18 -17.29
CA LEU A 81 -3.96 -2.24 -18.72
C LEU A 81 -5.14 -3.15 -19.02
N ALA A 82 -5.21 -4.31 -18.38
CA ALA A 82 -6.35 -5.21 -18.54
C ALA A 82 -7.67 -4.53 -18.13
N LEU A 83 -7.68 -3.81 -16.99
CA LEU A 83 -8.85 -3.05 -16.53
C LEU A 83 -9.22 -1.90 -17.46
N TYR A 84 -8.23 -1.22 -18.03
CA TYR A 84 -8.47 -0.12 -18.98
C TYR A 84 -9.04 -0.65 -20.31
N HIS A 85 -8.41 -1.67 -20.89
CA HIS A 85 -8.85 -2.22 -22.18
C HIS A 85 -10.19 -2.96 -22.11
N SER A 86 -10.58 -3.49 -20.95
CA SER A 86 -11.93 -4.03 -20.74
C SER A 86 -12.99 -2.94 -20.51
N GLY A 87 -12.58 -1.67 -20.41
CA GLY A 87 -13.46 -0.56 -20.04
C GLY A 87 -13.95 -0.65 -18.60
N THR A 88 -13.26 -1.37 -17.72
CA THR A 88 -13.55 -1.42 -16.28
C THR A 88 -13.14 -0.13 -15.57
N VAL A 89 -12.13 0.55 -16.11
CA VAL A 89 -11.75 1.91 -15.70
C VAL A 89 -11.55 2.81 -16.92
N GLY A 90 -11.86 4.09 -16.76
CA GLY A 90 -11.62 5.11 -17.79
C GLY A 90 -10.26 5.80 -17.68
N MET A 91 -9.63 5.76 -16.51
CA MET A 91 -8.39 6.47 -16.20
C MET A 91 -7.40 5.59 -15.43
N LEU A 92 -6.11 5.82 -15.66
CA LEU A 92 -5.02 5.27 -14.85
C LEU A 92 -4.35 6.38 -14.05
N LEU A 93 -4.37 6.28 -12.72
CA LEU A 93 -3.58 7.12 -11.83
C LEU A 93 -2.32 6.34 -11.42
N LEU A 94 -1.18 6.73 -11.98
CA LEU A 94 0.12 6.09 -11.79
C LEU A 94 0.88 6.81 -10.69
N SER A 95 0.92 6.23 -9.48
CA SER A 95 1.51 6.86 -8.30
C SER A 95 2.76 6.11 -7.86
N GLY A 96 3.89 6.81 -7.82
CA GLY A 96 5.20 6.26 -7.52
C GLY A 96 6.19 7.33 -7.07
N ASP A 97 7.42 6.90 -6.81
CA ASP A 97 8.47 7.75 -6.28
C ASP A 97 9.36 8.31 -7.40
N ASN A 98 9.35 9.64 -7.53
CA ASN A 98 10.22 10.41 -8.41
C ASN A 98 11.09 11.44 -7.63
N SER A 99 11.32 11.21 -6.34
CA SER A 99 12.06 12.11 -5.45
C SER A 99 13.56 12.21 -5.74
N ASP A 100 14.12 11.29 -6.53
CA ASP A 100 15.50 11.30 -7.00
C ASP A 100 15.55 11.61 -8.51
N ARG A 101 16.46 12.50 -8.93
CA ARG A 101 16.72 12.84 -10.34
C ARG A 101 17.14 11.62 -11.17
N PHE A 102 17.58 10.54 -10.52
CA PHE A 102 17.97 9.29 -11.14
C PHE A 102 16.91 8.18 -11.04
N HIS A 103 15.77 8.43 -10.38
CA HIS A 103 14.66 7.48 -10.26
C HIS A 103 13.39 8.10 -10.85
N ASP A 104 13.05 7.67 -12.06
CA ASP A 104 11.90 8.19 -12.82
C ASP A 104 10.86 7.08 -12.99
N GLU A 105 10.37 6.57 -11.86
CA GLU A 105 9.45 5.44 -11.80
C GLU A 105 8.16 5.74 -12.55
N THR A 106 7.55 6.90 -12.28
CA THR A 106 6.25 7.24 -12.84
C THR A 106 6.31 7.47 -14.34
N ARG A 107 7.38 8.08 -14.86
CA ARG A 107 7.57 8.19 -16.31
C ARG A 107 7.83 6.85 -16.97
N ALA A 108 8.51 5.91 -16.30
CA ALA A 108 8.64 4.54 -16.80
C ALA A 108 7.27 3.84 -16.85
N MET A 109 6.41 4.07 -15.86
CA MET A 109 5.02 3.58 -15.86
C MET A 109 4.21 4.19 -17.01
N VAL A 110 4.26 5.52 -17.18
CA VAL A 110 3.58 6.26 -18.26
C VAL A 110 4.02 5.72 -19.62
N ARG A 111 5.34 5.61 -19.84
CA ARG A 111 5.89 5.05 -21.09
C ARG A 111 5.36 3.63 -21.33
N TYR A 112 5.37 2.78 -20.30
CA TYR A 112 4.93 1.39 -20.40
C TYR A 112 3.48 1.26 -20.86
N VAL A 113 2.56 2.06 -20.30
CA VAL A 113 1.14 1.99 -20.66
C VAL A 113 0.84 2.67 -21.99
N ARG A 114 1.55 3.76 -22.34
CA ARG A 114 1.41 4.43 -23.64
C ARG A 114 1.85 3.56 -24.81
N GLU A 115 2.98 2.86 -24.65
CA GLU A 115 3.46 1.88 -25.63
C GLU A 115 2.47 0.73 -25.86
N ARG A 116 1.51 0.54 -24.94
CA ARG A 116 0.46 -0.49 -24.99
C ARG A 116 -0.91 0.10 -25.32
N GLY A 117 -0.97 1.32 -25.85
CA GLY A 117 -2.18 1.88 -26.43
C GLY A 117 -3.08 2.66 -25.47
N VAL A 118 -2.61 2.99 -24.26
CA VAL A 118 -3.32 3.95 -23.40
C VAL A 118 -2.98 5.38 -23.85
N PRO A 119 -3.95 6.20 -24.25
CA PRO A 119 -3.70 7.55 -24.71
C PRO A 119 -3.37 8.48 -23.52
N SER A 120 -2.69 9.60 -23.79
CA SER A 120 -2.18 10.49 -22.74
C SER A 120 -3.28 11.09 -21.86
N GLU A 121 -4.43 11.37 -22.44
CA GLU A 121 -5.62 11.88 -21.76
C GLU A 121 -6.24 10.88 -20.77
N ALA A 122 -5.91 9.58 -20.88
CA ALA A 122 -6.37 8.54 -19.98
C ALA A 122 -5.37 8.25 -18.83
N ILE A 123 -4.31 9.05 -18.71
CA ILE A 123 -3.21 8.80 -17.77
C ILE A 123 -3.01 10.05 -16.91
N GLN A 124 -3.03 9.85 -15.59
CA GLN A 124 -2.59 10.84 -14.63
C GLN A 124 -1.36 10.34 -13.89
N GLU A 125 -0.34 11.18 -13.83
CA GLU A 125 0.91 10.89 -13.14
C GLU A 125 0.94 11.52 -11.74
N ASP A 126 1.35 10.75 -10.74
CA ASP A 126 1.61 11.21 -9.38
C ASP A 126 3.04 10.88 -8.93
N THR A 127 3.93 11.85 -9.09
CA THR A 127 5.39 11.76 -8.84
C THR A 127 5.77 11.82 -7.35
N ALA A 128 4.79 12.00 -6.46
CA ALA A 128 4.99 12.16 -5.02
C ALA A 128 4.31 11.02 -4.22
N GLY A 129 4.14 9.86 -4.85
CA GLY A 129 3.61 8.65 -4.24
C GLY A 129 4.67 7.87 -3.44
N LEU A 130 5.28 8.52 -2.45
CA LEU A 130 6.44 7.98 -1.71
C LEU A 130 6.09 6.78 -0.81
N SER A 131 4.82 6.61 -0.48
CA SER A 131 4.29 5.47 0.25
C SER A 131 2.84 5.19 -0.15
N THR A 132 2.33 4.01 0.24
CA THR A 132 0.90 3.69 0.06
C THR A 132 -0.02 4.74 0.69
N TYR A 133 0.41 5.33 1.82
CA TYR A 133 -0.32 6.40 2.50
C TYR A 133 -0.34 7.66 1.64
N ASP A 134 0.83 8.12 1.18
CA ASP A 134 0.97 9.32 0.35
C ASP A 134 0.19 9.19 -0.95
N SER A 135 0.33 8.07 -1.67
CA SER A 135 -0.43 7.79 -2.89
C SER A 135 -1.95 7.89 -2.66
N SER A 136 -2.45 7.37 -1.54
CA SER A 136 -3.89 7.34 -1.26
C SER A 136 -4.42 8.71 -0.83
N VAL A 137 -3.68 9.43 0.04
CA VAL A 137 -4.03 10.80 0.44
C VAL A 137 -4.02 11.71 -0.78
N ARG A 138 -2.99 11.63 -1.62
CA ARG A 138 -2.86 12.48 -2.81
C ARG A 138 -3.89 12.14 -3.88
N ALA A 139 -4.19 10.86 -4.09
CA ALA A 139 -5.32 10.45 -4.94
C ALA A 139 -6.60 11.20 -4.52
N ARG A 140 -6.87 11.28 -3.22
CA ARG A 140 -8.03 12.03 -2.71
C ARG A 140 -7.88 13.55 -2.88
N THR A 141 -6.80 14.15 -2.40
CA THR A 141 -6.70 15.60 -2.20
C THR A 141 -6.20 16.35 -3.42
N VAL A 142 -5.31 15.75 -4.22
CA VAL A 142 -4.72 16.35 -5.42
C VAL A 142 -5.52 15.96 -6.67
N PHE A 143 -5.90 14.70 -6.78
CA PHE A 143 -6.55 14.16 -7.98
C PHE A 143 -8.06 14.03 -7.84
N GLY A 144 -8.64 14.39 -6.69
CA GLY A 144 -10.08 14.38 -6.46
C GLY A 144 -10.73 12.99 -6.50
N VAL A 145 -9.94 11.91 -6.38
CA VAL A 145 -10.43 10.54 -6.45
C VAL A 145 -11.35 10.25 -5.27
N ARG A 146 -12.55 9.74 -5.57
CA ARG A 146 -13.55 9.33 -4.58
C ARG A 146 -13.90 7.85 -4.66
N GLU A 147 -13.64 7.22 -5.79
CA GLU A 147 -13.88 5.81 -6.06
C GLU A 147 -12.71 5.28 -6.89
N ALA A 148 -12.15 4.11 -6.55
CA ALA A 148 -10.99 3.58 -7.27
C ALA A 148 -10.85 2.06 -7.18
N LEU A 149 -10.25 1.48 -8.22
CA LEU A 149 -9.64 0.16 -8.15
C LEU A 149 -8.16 0.30 -7.74
N LEU A 150 -7.79 -0.29 -6.61
CA LEU A 150 -6.42 -0.33 -6.12
C LEU A 150 -5.68 -1.49 -6.77
N VAL A 151 -4.64 -1.19 -7.56
CA VAL A 151 -3.85 -2.19 -8.27
C VAL A 151 -2.48 -2.37 -7.60
N THR A 152 -2.32 -3.49 -6.90
CA THR A 152 -1.07 -3.91 -6.26
C THR A 152 -1.08 -5.43 -6.04
N GLN A 153 -0.05 -5.99 -5.42
CA GLN A 153 -0.01 -7.42 -5.09
C GLN A 153 -1.03 -7.78 -4.01
N ARG A 154 -1.56 -9.02 -4.05
CA ARG A 154 -2.64 -9.46 -3.16
C ARG A 154 -2.34 -9.20 -1.68
N PHE A 155 -1.12 -9.50 -1.24
CA PHE A 155 -0.73 -9.33 0.16
C PHE A 155 -0.74 -7.87 0.64
N HIS A 156 -0.63 -6.90 -0.27
CA HIS A 156 -0.67 -5.47 0.04
C HIS A 156 -2.07 -4.85 0.06
N LEU A 157 -3.06 -5.53 -0.54
CA LEU A 157 -4.35 -4.93 -0.81
C LEU A 157 -5.13 -4.59 0.46
N THR A 158 -5.13 -5.43 1.49
CA THR A 158 -5.93 -5.15 2.70
C THR A 158 -5.50 -3.87 3.42
N ARG A 159 -4.18 -3.62 3.48
CA ARG A 159 -3.64 -2.36 4.01
C ARG A 159 -3.91 -1.18 3.08
N ALA A 160 -3.70 -1.34 1.78
CA ALA A 160 -3.98 -0.28 0.81
C ALA A 160 -5.45 0.14 0.85
N LEU A 161 -6.37 -0.83 0.94
CA LEU A 161 -7.80 -0.62 1.10
C LEU A 161 -8.13 0.10 2.40
N TYR A 162 -7.55 -0.32 3.54
CA TYR A 162 -7.74 0.37 4.80
C TYR A 162 -7.37 1.85 4.71
N ILE A 163 -6.19 2.15 4.15
CA ILE A 163 -5.71 3.52 3.97
C ILE A 163 -6.66 4.30 3.04
N ALA A 164 -6.93 3.79 1.83
CA ALA A 164 -7.75 4.48 0.85
C ALA A 164 -9.17 4.80 1.38
N ASN A 165 -9.81 3.83 2.03
CA ASN A 165 -11.13 4.06 2.64
C ASN A 165 -11.07 5.05 3.80
N SER A 166 -10.00 5.03 4.61
CA SER A 166 -9.84 5.97 5.72
C SER A 166 -9.67 7.42 5.28
N VAL A 167 -9.11 7.65 4.08
CA VAL A 167 -8.99 8.99 3.48
C VAL A 167 -10.21 9.34 2.61
N GLY A 168 -11.26 8.52 2.63
CA GLY A 168 -12.54 8.78 1.98
C GLY A 168 -12.67 8.31 0.53
N ILE A 169 -11.80 7.42 0.05
CA ILE A 169 -11.92 6.77 -1.26
C ILE A 169 -12.68 5.45 -1.09
N ASP A 170 -13.84 5.30 -1.75
CA ASP A 170 -14.50 4.00 -1.84
C ASP A 170 -13.71 3.10 -2.78
N ALA A 171 -12.98 2.16 -2.17
CA ALA A 171 -11.96 1.41 -2.88
C ALA A 171 -12.25 -0.10 -2.90
N TRP A 172 -11.96 -0.71 -4.05
CA TRP A 172 -11.89 -2.15 -4.27
C TRP A 172 -10.47 -2.54 -4.70
N GLY A 173 -10.03 -3.74 -4.36
CA GLY A 173 -8.68 -4.22 -4.63
C GLY A 173 -8.64 -5.19 -5.79
N VAL A 174 -7.67 -5.00 -6.69
CA VAL A 174 -7.37 -5.93 -7.79
C VAL A 174 -5.94 -6.44 -7.65
N ALA A 175 -5.79 -7.75 -7.48
CA ALA A 175 -4.50 -8.39 -7.29
C ALA A 175 -3.72 -8.52 -8.62
N ALA A 176 -2.52 -7.95 -8.66
CA ALA A 176 -1.64 -7.98 -9.83
C ALA A 176 -0.88 -9.31 -10.01
N ASP A 177 -0.77 -10.12 -8.95
CA ASP A 177 0.09 -11.31 -8.89
C ASP A 177 -0.63 -12.64 -9.15
N GLU A 178 -1.89 -12.62 -9.63
CA GLU A 178 -2.69 -13.79 -10.02
C GLU A 178 -2.62 -14.99 -9.05
N GLY A 179 -2.47 -14.75 -7.74
CA GLY A 179 -2.44 -15.81 -6.74
C GLY A 179 -1.06 -16.41 -6.44
N ARG A 180 0.04 -15.75 -6.83
CA ARG A 180 1.38 -16.14 -6.34
C ARG A 180 1.43 -16.16 -4.81
N PRO A 181 2.06 -17.18 -4.20
CA PRO A 181 2.08 -17.30 -2.75
C PRO A 181 2.90 -16.17 -2.11
N THR A 182 2.37 -15.64 -1.01
CA THR A 182 3.05 -14.63 -0.21
C THR A 182 4.15 -15.29 0.61
N THR A 183 5.39 -14.79 0.49
CA THR A 183 6.51 -15.31 1.30
C THR A 183 6.32 -14.94 2.77
N ARG A 184 6.87 -15.74 3.69
CA ARG A 184 6.83 -15.44 5.14
C ARG A 184 7.40 -14.06 5.48
N ARG A 185 8.45 -13.63 4.77
CA ARG A 185 9.06 -12.31 4.92
C ARG A 185 8.08 -11.19 4.56
N TYR A 186 7.35 -11.34 3.46
CA TYR A 186 6.32 -10.37 3.06
C TYR A 186 5.14 -10.37 4.02
N ALA A 187 4.70 -11.54 4.48
CA ALA A 187 3.63 -11.64 5.46
C ALA A 187 3.98 -10.90 6.78
N LEU A 188 5.17 -11.15 7.35
CA LEU A 188 5.61 -10.47 8.56
C LEU A 188 5.72 -8.94 8.37
N ARG A 189 6.34 -8.51 7.27
CA ARG A 189 6.42 -7.09 6.91
C ARG A 189 5.04 -6.47 6.86
N GLU A 190 4.09 -7.16 6.25
CA GLU A 190 2.74 -6.65 6.07
C GLU A 190 1.95 -6.59 7.38
N THR A 191 2.11 -7.57 8.28
CA THR A 191 1.54 -7.52 9.65
C THR A 191 1.96 -6.24 10.36
N LEU A 192 3.26 -5.92 10.35
CA LEU A 192 3.78 -4.70 10.96
C LEU A 192 3.30 -3.44 10.23
N SER A 193 3.26 -3.49 8.89
CA SER A 193 2.84 -2.35 8.07
C SER A 193 1.35 -2.03 8.25
N ARG A 194 0.48 -3.01 8.53
CA ARG A 194 -0.95 -2.77 8.83
C ARG A 194 -1.13 -2.02 10.14
N VAL A 195 -0.37 -2.39 11.17
CA VAL A 195 -0.39 -1.67 12.45
C VAL A 195 0.11 -0.24 12.26
N LEU A 196 1.22 -0.05 11.54
CA LEU A 196 1.73 1.28 11.23
C LEU A 196 0.72 2.12 10.45
N ALA A 197 0.06 1.54 9.43
CA ALA A 197 -0.98 2.23 8.67
C ALA A 197 -2.15 2.67 9.55
N LEU A 198 -2.59 1.81 10.49
CA LEU A 198 -3.61 2.19 11.46
C LEU A 198 -3.18 3.37 12.31
N LEU A 199 -1.94 3.35 12.83
CA LEU A 199 -1.41 4.43 13.66
C LEU A 199 -1.27 5.74 12.87
N MET A 200 -0.79 5.70 11.62
CA MET A 200 -0.67 6.88 10.76
C MET A 200 -2.05 7.51 10.47
N VAL A 201 -3.04 6.68 10.17
CA VAL A 201 -4.42 7.13 9.95
C VAL A 201 -5.01 7.73 11.22
N TRP A 202 -4.86 7.05 12.36
CA TRP A 202 -5.37 7.52 13.65
C TRP A 202 -4.73 8.84 14.10
N ALA A 203 -3.43 9.01 13.83
CA ALA A 203 -2.68 10.22 14.15
C ALA A 203 -2.93 11.37 13.16
N GLY A 204 -3.66 11.15 12.06
CA GLY A 204 -3.84 12.14 11.01
C GLY A 204 -2.52 12.58 10.38
N ALA A 205 -1.62 11.62 10.12
CA ALA A 205 -0.28 11.90 9.61
C ALA A 205 -0.34 12.75 8.33
N GLU A 206 0.49 13.78 8.23
CA GLU A 206 0.61 14.55 6.99
C GLU A 206 1.32 13.70 5.92
N PRO A 207 0.87 13.74 4.66
CA PRO A 207 1.54 13.05 3.58
C PRO A 207 2.92 13.68 3.34
N GLN A 208 3.89 12.85 2.97
CA GLN A 208 5.21 13.34 2.58
C GLN A 208 5.14 14.00 1.20
N TYR A 209 5.82 15.13 1.07
CA TYR A 209 6.03 15.81 -0.21
C TYR A 209 7.52 15.76 -0.57
N PRO A 210 7.87 15.62 -1.87
CA PRO A 210 9.24 15.77 -2.32
C PRO A 210 9.82 17.09 -1.80
N SER A 211 11.07 17.07 -1.35
CA SER A 211 11.73 18.24 -0.77
C SER A 211 11.60 19.47 -1.69
N GLY A 212 10.92 20.51 -1.21
CA GLY A 212 10.72 21.78 -1.93
C GLY A 212 9.34 21.99 -2.58
N ALA A 213 8.42 21.02 -2.55
CA ALA A 213 7.05 21.21 -3.03
C ALA A 213 6.11 21.64 -1.89
N PRO A 214 5.39 22.79 -1.99
CA PRO A 214 4.40 23.16 -0.97
C PRO A 214 3.20 22.20 -1.00
N PRO A 215 2.52 21.99 0.14
CA PRO A 215 1.29 21.20 0.16
C PRO A 215 0.23 21.85 -0.75
N PRO A 216 -0.64 21.04 -1.38
CA PRO A 216 -1.77 21.54 -2.17
C PRO A 216 -2.68 22.37 -1.25
N ARG A 217 -3.10 23.54 -1.76
CA ARG A 217 -4.02 24.46 -1.08
C ARG A 217 -5.46 24.00 -1.19
#